data_AF-W7QSM4-F1
#
_entry.id   AF-W7QSM4-F1
#
_cell.length_a   1.000
_cell.length_b   1.000
_cell.length_c   1.000
_cell.angle_alpha   90.00
_cell.angle_beta   90.00
_cell.angle_gamma   90.00
#
_symmetry.space_group_name_H-M   'P 1'
#
loop_
_entity.id
_entity.type
_entity.pdbx_description
1 polymer ?
#
loop_
_entity_poly.entity_id
_entity_poly.type
_entity_poly.pdbx_seq_one_letter_code
_entity_poly.pdbx_strand_id
1 'polypeptide(L)' 'MQQQQSITKLVHDARAPLNQISMQAELIKMMVEQNAPLDKIQQTAAKIIQNCQKCSEELSKISEQARK' A
#
# COMPACT_ATOMS: atom_id res chain seq x y z
N MET A 1 7.86 -10.34 26.09
CA MET A 1 9.07 -9.97 25.33
C MET A 1 8.62 -9.32 24.03
N GLN A 2 8.78 -8.01 23.86
CA GLN A 2 8.49 -7.34 22.58
C GLN A 2 9.61 -7.73 21.61
N GLN A 3 9.29 -8.47 20.55
CA GLN A 3 10.27 -8.78 19.51
C GLN A 3 10.56 -7.49 18.74
N GLN A 4 11.77 -6.94 18.94
CA GLN A 4 12.30 -5.82 18.17
C GLN A 4 12.27 -6.22 16.68
N GLN A 5 11.36 -5.63 15.89
CA GLN A 5 11.32 -5.88 14.46
C GLN A 5 12.55 -5.21 13.83
N SER A 6 13.31 -5.95 13.01
CA SER A 6 14.43 -5.37 12.30
C SER A 6 13.94 -4.36 11.25
N ILE A 7 14.72 -3.32 10.98
CA ILE A 7 14.43 -2.35 9.92
C ILE A 7 14.20 -3.06 8.58
N THR A 8 14.95 -4.13 8.30
CA THR A 8 14.78 -4.96 7.10
C THR A 8 13.37 -5.54 6.99
N LYS A 9 12.78 -6.01 8.10
CA LYS A 9 11.42 -6.54 8.11
C LYS A 9 10.40 -5.42 7.87
N LEU A 10 10.56 -4.28 8.54
CA LEU A 10 9.66 -3.14 8.36
C LEU A 10 9.68 -2.58 6.93
N VAL A 11 10.86 -2.52 6.30
CA VAL A 11 11.00 -2.14 4.88
C VAL A 11 10.33 -3.16 3.96
N HIS A 12 10.44 -4.46 4.25
CA HIS A 12 9.73 -5.49 3.50
C HIS A 12 8.21 -5.33 3.63
N ASP A 13 7.72 -5.06 4.84
CA ASP A 13 6.29 -4.87 5.10
C ASP A 13 5.74 -3.62 4.39
N ALA A 14 6.54 -2.53 4.32
CA ALA A 14 6.21 -1.33 3.54
C ALA A 14 6.16 -1.56 2.02
N ARG A 15 6.88 -2.55 1.47
CA ARG A 15 6.84 -2.88 0.03
C ARG A 15 5.52 -3.48 -0.39
N ALA A 16 4.84 -4.21 0.49
CA ALA A 16 3.57 -4.84 0.18
C ALA A 16 2.47 -3.84 -0.25
N PRO A 17 2.13 -2.79 0.52
CA PRO A 17 1.15 -1.80 0.10
C PRO A 17 1.63 -0.98 -1.12
N LEU A 18 2.93 -0.71 -1.28
CA LEU A 18 3.47 -0.07 -2.49
C LEU A 18 3.19 -0.88 -3.76
N ASN A 19 3.48 -2.18 -3.73
CA ASN A 19 3.20 -3.07 -4.86
C ASN A 19 1.71 -3.15 -5.18
N GLN A 20 0.86 -3.15 -4.14
CA GLN A 20 -0.58 -3.14 -4.31
C GLN A 20 -1.08 -1.84 -4.95
N ILE A 21 -0.51 -0.68 -4.61
CA ILE A 21 -0.81 0.59 -5.27
C ILE A 21 -0.50 0.50 -6.77
N SER A 22 0.70 0.06 -7.13
CA SER A 22 1.10 -0.08 -8.54
C SER A 22 0.16 -1.02 -9.31
N MET A 23 -0.14 -2.18 -8.75
CA MET A 23 -1.05 -3.16 -9.35
C MET A 23 -2.47 -2.61 -9.51
N GLN A 24 -3.00 -1.93 -8.49
CA GLN A 24 -4.35 -1.37 -8.53
C GLN A 24 -4.46 -0.19 -9.51
N ALA A 25 -3.41 0.62 -9.64
CA ALA A 25 -3.35 1.68 -10.64
C ALA A 25 -3.36 1.11 -12.06
N GLU A 26 -2.59 0.05 -12.32
CA GLU A 26 -2.60 -0.64 -13.61
C GLU A 26 -3.96 -1.30 -13.89
N LEU A 27 -4.58 -1.88 -12.86
CA LEU A 27 -5.93 -2.44 -12.95
C LEU A 27 -6.96 -1.37 -13.32
N ILE A 28 -6.88 -0.16 -12.75
CA ILE A 28 -7.78 0.94 -13.12
C ILE A 28 -7.65 1.28 -14.60
N LYS A 29 -6.43 1.34 -15.16
CA LYS A 29 -6.24 1.58 -16.60
C LYS A 29 -6.97 0.53 -17.44
N MET A 30 -6.76 -0.75 -17.15
CA MET A 30 -7.43 -1.85 -17.85
C MET A 30 -8.95 -1.79 -17.72
N MET A 31 -9.46 -1.43 -16.53
CA MET A 31 -10.90 -1.28 -16.27
C MET A 31 -11.52 -0.15 -17.10
N VAL A 32 -10.81 0.96 -17.27
CA VAL A 32 -11.25 2.07 -18.12
C VAL A 32 -11.28 1.64 -19.60
N GLU A 33 -10.25 0.98 -20.09
CA GLU A 33 -10.17 0.47 -21.47
C GLU A 33 -11.30 -0.54 -21.78
N GLN A 34 -11.71 -1.33 -20.79
CA GLN A 34 -12.75 -2.34 -20.91
C GLN A 34 -14.17 -1.83 -20.58
N ASN A 35 -14.36 -0.52 -20.40
CA ASN A 35 -15.63 0.09 -20.00
C ASN A 35 -16.25 -0.55 -18.74
N ALA A 36 -15.43 -0.87 -17.74
CA ALA A 36 -15.91 -1.40 -16.48
C ALA A 36 -16.85 -0.40 -15.78
N PRO A 37 -17.81 -0.89 -14.99
CA PRO A 37 -18.69 -0.03 -14.19
C PRO A 37 -17.92 0.94 -13.28
N LEU A 38 -18.40 2.19 -13.20
CA LEU A 38 -17.78 3.25 -12.41
C LEU A 38 -17.62 2.86 -10.93
N ASP A 39 -18.58 2.12 -10.37
CA ASP A 39 -18.52 1.65 -8.99
C ASP A 39 -17.30 0.74 -8.74
N LYS A 40 -16.95 -0.12 -9.71
CA LYS A 40 -15.77 -0.98 -9.60
C LYS A 40 -14.49 -0.17 -9.67
N ILE A 41 -14.42 0.84 -10.54
CA ILE A 41 -13.27 1.74 -10.65
C ILE A 41 -13.08 2.50 -9.33
N GLN A 42 -14.17 3.03 -8.76
CA GLN A 42 -14.15 3.72 -7.47
C GLN A 42 -13.73 2.80 -6.31
N GLN A 43 -14.21 1.55 -6.29
CA GLN A 43 -13.77 0.57 -5.30
C GLN A 43 -12.27 0.27 -5.42
N THR A 44 -11.74 0.14 -6.63
CA THR A 44 -10.29 -0.06 -6.84
C THR A 44 -9.49 1.17 -6.42
N ALA A 45 -9.97 2.38 -6.71
CA ALA A 45 -9.35 3.62 -6.26
C ALA A 45 -9.36 3.76 -4.72
N ALA A 46 -10.44 3.34 -4.06
CA ALA A 46 -10.50 3.31 -2.59
C ALA A 46 -9.44 2.37 -1.99
N LYS A 47 -9.16 1.24 -2.65
CA LYS A 47 -8.07 0.34 -2.21
C LYS A 47 -6.69 0.98 -2.36
N ILE A 48 -6.47 1.82 -3.37
CA ILE A 48 -5.23 2.58 -3.52
C ILE A 48 -5.05 3.51 -2.32
N ILE A 49 -6.10 4.25 -1.96
CA ILE A 49 -6.10 5.16 -0.81
C ILE A 49 -5.78 4.40 0.49
N GLN A 50 -6.42 3.25 0.71
CA GLN A 50 -6.14 2.39 1.86
C GLN A 50 -4.68 1.91 1.90
N ASN A 51 -4.10 1.57 0.75
CA ASN A 51 -2.70 1.18 0.70
C ASN A 51 -1.74 2.35 0.93
N CYS A 52 -2.08 3.57 0.48
CA CYS A 52 -1.32 4.77 0.82
C CYS A 52 -1.31 5.02 2.34
N GLN A 53 -2.44 4.83 3.01
CA GLN A 53 -2.54 4.93 4.47
C GLN A 53 -1.64 3.89 5.16
N LYS A 54 -1.71 2.63 4.72
CA LYS A 54 -0.82 1.56 5.22
C LYS A 54 0.66 1.86 4.99
N CYS A 55 1.03 2.36 3.80
CA CYS A 55 2.40 2.82 3.54
C CYS A 55 2.84 3.86 4.57
N SER A 56 1.99 4.84 4.87
CA SER A 56 2.29 5.87 5.88
C SER A 56 2.52 5.25 7.26
N GLU A 57 1.68 4.29 7.67
CA GLU A 57 1.81 3.60 8.95
C GLU A 57 3.13 2.81 9.03
N GLU A 58 3.49 2.07 7.99
CA GLU A 58 4.75 1.32 7.95
C GLU A 58 5.97 2.26 7.96
N LEU A 59 5.91 3.37 7.22
CA LEU A 59 6.97 4.39 7.25
C LEU A 59 7.11 5.04 8.64
N SER A 60 6.01 5.27 9.36
CA SER A 60 6.06 5.75 10.75
C SER A 60 6.77 4.74 11.66
N LYS A 61 6.49 3.44 11.52
CA LYS A 61 7.18 2.38 12.28
C LYS A 61 8.68 2.32 11.96
N ILE A 62 9.05 2.43 10.68
CA ILE A 62 10.46 2.49 10.26
C ILE A 62 11.15 3.69 10.89
N SER A 63 10.52 4.87 10.84
CA SER A 63 11.08 6.10 11.39
C SER A 63 11.27 6.02 12.90
N GLU A 64 10.30 5.47 13.62
CA GLU A 64 10.40 5.26 15.06
C GLU A 64 11.51 4.27 15.40
N GLN A 65 11.63 3.18 14.65
CA GLN A 65 12.66 2.17 14.84
C GLN A 65 14.06 2.69 14.53
N ALA A 66 14.21 3.57 13.53
CA ALA A 66 15.50 4.15 13.14
C ALA A 66 16.00 5.24 14.11
N ARG A 67 15.11 5.79 14.95
CA ARG A 67 15.45 6.80 15.97
C ARG A 67 15.82 6.19 17.33
N LYS A 68 15.60 4.89 17.51
CA LYS A 68 15.97 4.12 18.71
C LYS A 68 17.39 3.57 18.57
#